data_AF-A0A920W432-F1
#
_entry.id   AF-A0A920W432-F1
#
_cell.length_a   1.000
_cell.length_b   1.000
_cell.length_c   1.000
_cell.angle_alpha   90.00
_cell.angle_beta   90.00
_cell.angle_gamma   90.00
#
_symmetry.space_group_name_H-M   'P 1'
#
loop_
_entity.id
_entity.type
_entity.pdbx_description
1 polymer ?
#
loop_
_entity_poly.entity_id
_entity_poly.type
_entity_poly.pdbx_seq_one_letter_code
_entity_poly.pdbx_strand_id
1 'polypeptide(L)'
;MDTDAARAFSAAGTGTADPFVSYRWPWCDPTFTEQFHGWAASLIDVATDRYGIPAENVTYLGEKVEIAPELIADRSTRNNVAAAIQVIADQSAPADHVAIVFFGHGSFTDVARLNLPGRDPSADDFAGFLDALGDRRVTFVNTASASGPFVEALSAEGRVIMTATKTGRQWNAAVLGYFVEAFTGEERLTKIKTSGFPCLKLLRMPV
;
A
#
# COMPACT_ATOMS: atom_id res chain seq x y z
N MET A 1 32.85 -3.74 -23.86
CA MET A 1 33.79 -4.61 -23.12
C MET A 1 33.75 -4.16 -21.68
N ASP A 2 32.93 -4.82 -20.88
CA ASP A 2 33.34 -5.22 -19.53
C ASP A 2 32.55 -6.50 -19.21
N THR A 3 33.29 -7.54 -18.84
CA THR A 3 32.89 -8.95 -18.96
C THR A 3 33.09 -9.58 -17.60
N ASP A 4 32.05 -9.62 -16.77
CA ASP A 4 32.05 -10.48 -15.57
C ASP A 4 30.64 -10.76 -15.00
N ALA A 5 29.75 -11.29 -15.86
CA ALA A 5 28.44 -11.80 -15.44
C ALA A 5 28.10 -13.19 -16.01
N ALA A 6 29.10 -13.93 -16.50
CA ALA A 6 28.88 -15.21 -17.14
C ALA A 6 29.95 -16.23 -16.75
N ARG A 7 29.89 -16.74 -15.50
CA ARG A 7 30.61 -17.96 -15.09
C ARG A 7 30.01 -18.54 -13.80
N ALA A 8 28.92 -19.29 -13.95
CA ALA A 8 28.53 -20.31 -12.99
C ALA A 8 27.62 -21.34 -13.68
N PHE A 9 28.18 -22.08 -14.63
CA PHE A 9 27.56 -23.31 -15.12
C PHE A 9 28.66 -24.35 -15.31
N SER A 10 28.78 -25.30 -14.37
CA SER A 10 29.38 -26.60 -14.63
C SER A 10 29.17 -27.58 -13.47
N ALA A 11 28.71 -28.77 -13.88
CA ALA A 11 28.91 -30.11 -13.32
C ALA A 11 27.86 -30.73 -12.38
N ALA A 12 27.20 -31.76 -12.94
CA ALA A 12 26.73 -33.04 -12.36
C ALA A 12 25.69 -33.00 -11.23
N GLY A 13 24.64 -33.81 -11.17
CA GLY A 13 24.32 -35.07 -11.83
C GLY A 13 23.57 -35.95 -10.82
N THR A 14 22.42 -36.51 -11.26
CA THR A 14 21.69 -37.69 -10.71
C THR A 14 21.22 -37.69 -9.26
N GLY A 15 19.89 -37.71 -9.05
CA GLY A 15 19.27 -38.36 -7.88
C GLY A 15 18.21 -37.55 -7.13
N THR A 16 16.94 -37.84 -7.42
CA THR A 16 15.75 -37.88 -6.52
C THR A 16 15.55 -36.81 -5.43
N ALA A 17 14.36 -36.18 -5.50
CA ALA A 17 13.74 -35.20 -4.60
C ALA A 17 14.16 -33.75 -4.85
N ASP A 18 13.26 -32.99 -5.50
CA ASP A 18 13.40 -31.56 -5.75
C ASP A 18 13.59 -30.79 -4.43
N PRO A 19 14.72 -30.12 -4.20
CA PRO A 19 14.83 -29.17 -3.11
C PRO A 19 14.07 -27.90 -3.52
N PHE A 20 13.06 -27.52 -2.74
CA PHE A 20 12.43 -26.21 -2.82
C PHE A 20 13.47 -25.13 -2.51
N VAL A 21 14.15 -24.63 -3.54
CA VAL A 21 15.06 -23.49 -3.44
C VAL A 21 14.19 -22.23 -3.32
N SER A 22 13.99 -21.78 -2.07
CA SER A 22 13.51 -20.43 -1.80
C SER A 22 14.59 -19.45 -2.26
N TYR A 23 14.39 -18.83 -3.42
CA TYR A 23 15.17 -17.66 -3.82
C TYR A 23 14.72 -16.48 -2.94
N ARG A 24 15.34 -16.34 -1.75
CA ARG A 24 15.30 -15.11 -0.97
C ARG A 24 16.10 -14.06 -1.73
N TRP A 25 15.41 -13.15 -2.42
CA TRP A 25 16.04 -12.01 -3.06
C TRP A 25 16.76 -11.13 -2.02
N PRO A 26 17.95 -10.56 -2.30
CA PRO A 26 18.77 -9.83 -1.32
C PRO A 26 18.16 -8.50 -0.81
N TRP A 27 16.95 -8.13 -1.24
CA TRP A 27 16.37 -6.79 -1.09
C TRP A 27 15.60 -6.55 0.23
N CYS A 28 15.86 -7.34 1.27
CA CYS A 28 15.14 -7.23 2.54
C CYS A 28 15.99 -6.52 3.60
N ASP A 29 16.15 -5.20 3.46
CA ASP A 29 16.75 -4.36 4.51
C ASP A 29 15.66 -3.94 5.53
N PRO A 30 15.89 -4.10 6.84
CA PRO A 30 14.95 -3.70 7.90
C PRO A 30 14.52 -2.22 7.88
N THR A 31 15.39 -1.32 7.39
CA THR A 31 15.18 0.14 7.42
C THR A 31 13.92 0.62 6.67
N PHE A 32 13.41 -0.17 5.72
CA PHE A 32 12.25 0.22 4.92
C PHE A 32 10.90 -0.01 5.62
N THR A 33 10.84 -1.00 6.52
CA THR A 33 9.62 -1.27 7.30
C THR A 33 9.34 -0.11 8.24
N GLU A 34 10.40 0.43 8.84
CA GLU A 34 10.34 1.63 9.70
C GLU A 34 9.87 2.86 8.91
N GLN A 35 10.29 3.00 7.65
CA GLN A 35 9.92 4.16 6.83
C GLN A 35 8.42 4.22 6.48
N PHE A 36 7.83 3.12 5.99
CA PHE A 36 6.39 3.11 5.67
C PHE A 36 5.52 3.21 6.92
N HIS A 37 5.93 2.55 8.00
CA HIS A 37 5.29 2.71 9.29
C HIS A 37 5.36 4.17 9.76
N GLY A 38 6.54 4.81 9.68
CA GLY A 38 6.71 6.21 10.02
C GLY A 38 5.79 7.14 9.22
N TRP A 39 5.69 6.95 7.90
CA TRP A 39 4.75 7.71 7.07
C TRP A 39 3.28 7.48 7.44
N ALA A 40 2.90 6.24 7.72
CA ALA A 40 1.54 5.92 8.15
C ALA A 40 1.22 6.56 9.51
N ALA A 41 2.11 6.43 10.49
CA ALA A 41 2.00 7.02 11.82
C ALA A 41 1.92 8.55 11.75
N SER A 42 2.84 9.20 11.04
CA SER A 42 2.79 10.66 10.87
C SER A 42 1.50 11.13 10.20
N LEU A 43 0.97 10.38 9.23
CA LEU A 43 -0.32 10.71 8.63
C LEU A 43 -1.47 10.50 9.63
N ILE A 44 -1.37 9.54 10.57
CA ILE A 44 -2.36 9.32 11.63
C ILE A 44 -2.34 10.50 12.59
N ASP A 45 -1.17 10.85 13.11
CA ASP A 45 -1.00 11.99 14.01
C ASP A 45 -1.56 13.28 13.37
N VAL A 46 -1.24 13.55 12.11
CA VAL A 46 -1.79 14.72 11.41
C VAL A 46 -3.31 14.63 11.23
N ALA A 47 -3.85 13.45 10.90
CA ALA A 47 -5.28 13.26 10.75
C ALA A 47 -6.04 13.53 12.07
N THR A 48 -5.53 13.01 13.19
CA THR A 48 -6.16 13.16 14.50
C THR A 48 -5.93 14.54 15.09
N ASP A 49 -4.70 15.03 15.06
CA ASP A 49 -4.30 16.20 15.84
C ASP A 49 -4.60 17.50 15.09
N ARG A 50 -4.32 17.53 13.78
CA ARG A 50 -4.48 18.75 12.96
C ARG A 50 -5.87 18.83 12.33
N TYR A 51 -6.37 17.72 11.80
CA TYR A 51 -7.65 17.70 11.10
C TYR A 51 -8.82 17.25 12.00
N GLY A 52 -8.54 16.89 13.25
CA GLY A 52 -9.57 16.56 14.24
C GLY A 52 -10.37 15.31 13.91
N ILE A 53 -9.84 14.40 13.08
CA ILE A 53 -10.49 13.12 12.79
C ILE A 53 -10.46 12.29 14.07
N PRO A 54 -11.62 11.87 14.62
CA PRO A 54 -11.65 11.04 15.82
C PRO A 54 -10.85 9.75 15.60
N ALA A 55 -10.07 9.32 16.60
CA ALA A 55 -9.21 8.15 16.46
C ALA A 55 -10.00 6.88 16.12
N GLU A 56 -11.25 6.77 16.60
CA GLU A 56 -12.17 5.68 16.26
C GLU A 56 -12.56 5.63 14.77
N ASN A 57 -12.38 6.74 14.04
CA ASN A 57 -12.62 6.84 12.60
C ASN A 57 -11.35 6.57 11.76
N VAL A 58 -10.25 6.18 12.40
CA VAL A 58 -8.98 5.84 11.75
C VAL A 58 -8.72 4.35 11.90
N THR A 59 -8.53 3.66 10.76
CA THR A 59 -8.11 2.26 10.75
C THR A 59 -6.76 2.14 10.07
N TYR A 60 -5.79 1.56 10.77
CA TYR A 60 -4.46 1.29 10.23
C TYR A 60 -4.19 -0.21 10.18
N LEU A 61 -3.85 -0.70 8.99
CA LEU A 61 -3.47 -2.09 8.75
C LEU A 61 -2.00 -2.17 8.35
N GLY A 62 -1.22 -2.95 9.10
CA GLY A 62 0.22 -3.12 8.92
C GLY A 62 0.60 -4.56 8.64
N GLU A 63 1.81 -4.84 8.13
CA GLU A 63 2.23 -6.23 7.89
C GLU A 63 2.41 -7.02 9.20
N LYS A 64 2.98 -6.36 10.22
CA LYS A 64 3.32 -6.92 11.52
C LYS A 64 2.69 -6.06 12.61
N VAL A 65 1.68 -6.59 13.27
CA VAL A 65 0.97 -5.91 14.36
C VAL A 65 1.94 -5.60 15.51
N GLU A 66 2.95 -6.44 15.70
CA GLU A 66 3.91 -6.36 16.79
C GLU A 66 4.82 -5.11 16.74
N ILE A 67 4.85 -4.39 15.61
CA ILE A 67 5.65 -3.16 15.46
C ILE A 67 5.04 -2.00 16.25
N ALA A 68 3.72 -1.90 16.27
CA ALA A 68 2.96 -0.85 16.97
C ALA A 68 1.57 -1.38 17.31
N PRO A 69 1.45 -2.31 18.28
CA PRO A 69 0.20 -3.03 18.57
C PRO A 69 -0.93 -2.12 19.06
N GLU A 70 -0.59 -0.95 19.60
CA GLU A 70 -1.54 0.10 19.99
C GLU A 70 -2.10 0.91 18.81
N LEU A 71 -1.42 0.89 17.66
CA LEU A 71 -1.79 1.69 16.48
C LEU A 71 -2.28 0.82 15.31
N ILE A 72 -1.70 -0.37 15.13
CA ILE A 72 -2.02 -1.31 14.05
C ILE A 72 -3.21 -2.16 14.49
N ALA A 73 -4.36 -1.95 13.87
CA ALA A 73 -5.59 -2.65 14.20
C ALA A 73 -5.55 -4.14 13.80
N ASP A 74 -4.98 -4.46 12.64
CA ASP A 74 -4.82 -5.83 12.15
C ASP A 74 -3.76 -5.91 11.04
N ARG A 75 -3.46 -7.13 10.61
CA ARG A 75 -2.60 -7.42 9.45
C ARG A 75 -3.21 -6.86 8.17
N SER A 76 -2.39 -6.30 7.29
CA SER A 76 -2.77 -5.77 5.97
C SER A 76 -3.08 -6.85 4.92
N THR A 77 -3.75 -7.95 5.29
CA THR A 77 -4.14 -8.99 4.32
C THR A 77 -5.31 -8.52 3.44
N ARG A 78 -5.47 -9.09 2.24
CA ARG A 78 -6.63 -8.80 1.36
C ARG A 78 -7.97 -8.87 2.09
N ASN A 79 -8.17 -9.90 2.92
CA ASN A 79 -9.44 -10.11 3.61
C ASN A 79 -9.66 -9.07 4.70
N ASN A 80 -8.60 -8.69 5.43
CA ASN A 80 -8.70 -7.67 6.47
C ASN A 80 -8.92 -6.28 5.86
N VAL A 81 -8.35 -6.00 4.70
CA VAL A 81 -8.64 -4.77 3.93
C VAL A 81 -10.12 -4.70 3.54
N ALA A 82 -10.65 -5.78 2.94
CA ALA A 82 -12.05 -5.84 2.56
C ALA A 82 -12.98 -5.69 3.78
N ALA A 83 -12.65 -6.37 4.89
CA ALA A 83 -13.40 -6.28 6.14
C ALA A 83 -13.37 -4.88 6.74
N ALA A 84 -12.21 -4.21 6.75
CA ALA A 84 -12.09 -2.84 7.24
C ALA A 84 -12.92 -1.85 6.41
N ILE A 85 -12.93 -2.00 5.08
CA ILE A 85 -13.77 -1.18 4.19
C ILE A 85 -15.25 -1.42 4.50
N GLN A 86 -15.66 -2.68 4.71
CA GLN A 86 -17.04 -3.00 5.07
C GLN A 86 -17.44 -2.39 6.42
N VAL A 87 -16.57 -2.48 7.44
CA VAL A 87 -16.81 -1.86 8.75
C VAL A 87 -17.01 -0.34 8.61
N ILE A 88 -16.17 0.32 7.79
CA ILE A 88 -16.32 1.75 7.51
C ILE A 88 -17.65 2.01 6.81
N ALA A 89 -18.04 1.21 5.81
CA ALA A 89 -19.31 1.34 5.12
C ALA A 89 -20.49 1.26 6.10
N ASP A 90 -20.46 0.29 7.02
CA ASP A 90 -21.52 0.06 8.00
C ASP A 90 -21.63 1.19 9.03
N GLN A 91 -20.52 1.84 9.35
CA GLN A 91 -20.44 2.88 10.38
C GLN A 91 -20.60 4.30 9.84
N SER A 92 -20.41 4.52 8.54
CA SER A 92 -20.44 5.85 7.90
C SER A 92 -21.80 6.23 7.35
N ALA A 93 -22.12 7.53 7.40
CA ALA A 93 -23.31 8.07 6.75
C ALA A 93 -23.07 8.23 5.23
N PRO A 94 -24.11 8.25 4.38
CA PRO A 94 -23.95 8.42 2.93
C PRO A 94 -23.21 9.72 2.52
N ALA A 95 -23.29 10.77 3.34
CA ALA A 95 -22.60 12.04 3.08
C ALA A 95 -21.12 12.04 3.51
N ASP A 96 -20.67 11.03 4.25
CA ASP A 96 -19.29 10.97 4.78
C ASP A 96 -18.27 10.79 3.64
N HIS A 97 -17.05 11.24 3.91
CA HIS A 97 -15.91 11.06 3.03
C HIS A 97 -15.00 9.97 3.58
N VAL A 98 -14.67 8.97 2.75
CA VAL A 98 -13.70 7.91 3.07
C VAL A 98 -12.41 8.12 2.29
N ALA A 99 -11.29 8.30 2.99
CA ALA A 99 -9.96 8.40 2.40
C ALA A 99 -9.17 7.10 2.67
N ILE A 100 -8.68 6.47 1.61
CA ILE A 100 -7.91 5.23 1.64
C ILE A 100 -6.53 5.55 1.08
N VAL A 101 -5.49 5.36 1.88
CA VAL A 101 -4.11 5.68 1.52
C VAL A 101 -3.25 4.44 1.66
N PHE A 102 -2.69 3.97 0.55
CA PHE A 102 -1.79 2.84 0.54
C PHE A 102 -0.34 3.31 0.44
N PHE A 103 0.53 2.77 1.28
CA PHE A 103 1.98 2.94 1.31
C PHE A 103 2.65 1.60 1.08
N GLY A 104 3.28 1.36 -0.06
CA GLY A 104 3.90 0.05 -0.26
C GLY A 104 4.30 -0.27 -1.69
N HIS A 105 4.12 -1.53 -2.04
CA HIS A 105 4.52 -2.08 -3.32
C HIS A 105 3.36 -2.60 -4.12
N GLY A 106 3.54 -2.50 -5.43
CA GLY A 106 2.63 -3.04 -6.41
C GLY A 106 3.41 -3.73 -7.50
N SER A 107 2.77 -4.70 -8.11
CA SER A 107 3.34 -5.52 -9.16
C SER A 107 2.40 -5.55 -10.36
N PHE A 108 2.96 -5.80 -11.54
CA PHE A 108 2.21 -5.87 -12.77
C PHE A 108 2.77 -6.94 -13.69
N THR A 109 2.05 -8.05 -13.79
CA THR A 109 2.28 -9.04 -14.86
C THR A 109 1.35 -8.70 -16.02
N ASP A 110 0.09 -9.10 -15.89
CA ASP A 110 -1.02 -8.76 -16.79
C ASP A 110 -2.05 -7.86 -16.12
N VAL A 111 -2.13 -7.93 -14.78
CA VAL A 111 -3.06 -7.17 -13.93
C VAL A 111 -2.27 -6.50 -12.82
N ALA A 112 -2.55 -5.22 -12.56
CA ALA A 112 -1.95 -4.47 -11.47
C ALA A 112 -2.46 -4.99 -10.12
N ARG A 113 -1.54 -5.23 -9.20
CA ARG A 113 -1.84 -5.70 -7.85
C ARG A 113 -1.07 -4.90 -6.82
N LEU A 114 -1.66 -4.74 -5.64
CA LEU A 114 -0.92 -4.31 -4.46
C LEU A 114 -0.34 -5.55 -3.80
N ASN A 115 0.96 -5.52 -3.52
CA ASN A 115 1.57 -6.55 -2.70
C ASN A 115 1.04 -6.40 -1.28
N LEU A 116 0.51 -7.46 -0.71
CA LEU A 116 0.01 -7.53 0.68
C LEU A 116 0.43 -8.87 1.29
N PRO A 117 0.47 -9.01 2.62
CA PRO A 117 0.68 -10.32 3.23
C PRO A 117 -0.41 -11.31 2.79
N GLY A 118 0.01 -12.36 2.07
CA GLY A 118 -0.89 -13.37 1.51
C GLY A 118 -1.21 -13.12 0.03
N ARG A 119 -2.48 -13.28 -0.36
CA ARG A 119 -2.92 -13.07 -1.75
C ARG A 119 -2.97 -11.58 -2.07
N ASP A 120 -2.19 -11.17 -3.06
CA ASP A 120 -2.18 -9.80 -3.58
C ASP A 120 -3.53 -9.42 -4.22
N PRO A 121 -4.25 -8.40 -3.72
CA PRO A 121 -5.47 -7.90 -4.36
C PRO A 121 -5.15 -7.16 -5.67
N SER A 122 -5.98 -7.41 -6.69
CA SER A 122 -5.97 -6.66 -7.95
C SER A 122 -6.73 -5.34 -7.86
N ALA A 123 -6.61 -4.51 -8.89
CA ALA A 123 -7.46 -3.34 -9.06
C ALA A 123 -8.96 -3.70 -9.05
N ASP A 124 -9.36 -4.79 -9.69
CA ASP A 124 -10.76 -5.27 -9.69
C ASP A 124 -11.23 -5.74 -8.30
N ASP A 125 -10.34 -6.37 -7.51
CA ASP A 125 -10.65 -6.71 -6.12
C ASP A 125 -10.97 -5.41 -5.34
N PHE A 126 -10.17 -4.36 -5.51
CA PHE A 126 -10.45 -3.06 -4.89
C PHE A 126 -11.71 -2.41 -5.41
N ALA A 127 -12.04 -2.51 -6.71
CA ALA A 127 -13.30 -1.98 -7.24
C ALA A 127 -14.49 -2.58 -6.47
N GLY A 128 -14.50 -3.91 -6.31
CA GLY A 128 -15.54 -4.60 -5.54
C GLY A 128 -15.54 -4.22 -4.05
N PHE A 129 -14.38 -3.93 -3.45
CA PHE A 129 -14.35 -3.42 -2.07
C PHE A 129 -14.94 -2.01 -1.97
N LEU A 130 -14.63 -1.13 -2.91
CA LEU A 130 -15.15 0.24 -2.92
C LEU A 130 -16.65 0.31 -3.22
N ASP A 131 -17.22 -0.69 -3.88
CA ASP A 131 -18.67 -0.76 -4.12
C ASP A 131 -19.48 -0.88 -2.81
N ALA A 132 -18.89 -1.45 -1.75
CA ALA A 132 -19.50 -1.49 -0.42
C ALA A 132 -19.75 -0.10 0.17
N LEU A 133 -18.98 0.92 -0.27
CA LEU A 133 -19.12 2.30 0.22
C LEU A 133 -20.32 3.03 -0.39
N GLY A 134 -20.98 2.49 -1.41
CA GLY A 134 -22.17 3.09 -2.03
C GLY A 134 -21.93 4.54 -2.48
N ASP A 135 -22.82 5.45 -2.08
CA ASP A 135 -22.82 6.87 -2.50
C ASP A 135 -21.78 7.76 -1.79
N ARG A 136 -20.97 7.18 -0.89
CA ARG A 136 -19.96 7.95 -0.13
C ARG A 136 -18.88 8.48 -1.05
N ARG A 137 -18.34 9.65 -0.72
CA ARG A 137 -17.17 10.16 -1.45
C ARG A 137 -15.94 9.37 -1.06
N VAL A 138 -15.15 8.95 -2.05
CA VAL A 138 -13.95 8.14 -1.81
C VAL A 138 -12.73 8.86 -2.38
N THR A 139 -11.71 9.08 -1.55
CA THR A 139 -10.37 9.40 -2.04
C THR A 139 -9.50 8.16 -1.91
N PHE A 140 -9.01 7.61 -3.01
CA PHE A 140 -8.10 6.47 -3.00
C PHE A 140 -6.71 6.92 -3.47
N VAL A 141 -5.73 6.88 -2.59
CA VAL A 141 -4.35 7.23 -2.87
C VAL A 141 -3.50 5.98 -2.90
N ASN A 142 -3.10 5.57 -4.11
CA ASN A 142 -2.20 4.45 -4.32
C ASN A 142 -0.79 4.95 -4.61
N THR A 143 0.07 4.82 -3.61
CA THR A 143 1.46 5.25 -3.74
C THR A 143 2.41 4.14 -4.24
N ALA A 144 1.89 2.98 -4.60
CA ALA A 144 2.68 1.84 -5.00
C ALA A 144 3.31 1.98 -6.39
N SER A 145 4.36 1.19 -6.64
CA SER A 145 4.82 0.87 -7.99
C SER A 145 3.67 0.24 -8.80
N ALA A 146 3.70 0.42 -10.12
CA ALA A 146 2.69 -0.11 -11.03
C ALA A 146 1.22 0.26 -10.69
N SER A 147 0.99 1.38 -9.99
CA SER A 147 -0.33 1.81 -9.54
C SER A 147 -1.22 2.40 -10.63
N GLY A 148 -0.65 2.90 -11.73
CA GLY A 148 -1.41 3.58 -12.81
C GLY A 148 -2.70 2.89 -13.29
N PRO A 149 -2.74 1.56 -13.50
CA PRO A 149 -3.96 0.87 -13.93
C PRO A 149 -5.12 0.93 -12.92
N PHE A 150 -4.87 1.27 -11.65
CA PHE A 150 -5.93 1.50 -10.66
C PHE A 150 -6.77 2.73 -10.99
N VAL A 151 -6.27 3.71 -11.75
CA VAL A 151 -7.07 4.88 -12.15
C VAL A 151 -8.27 4.42 -12.97
N GLU A 152 -8.04 3.65 -14.03
CA GLU A 152 -9.11 3.20 -14.93
C GLU A 152 -10.09 2.27 -14.18
N ALA A 153 -9.57 1.31 -13.42
CA ALA A 153 -10.39 0.32 -12.72
C ALA A 153 -11.25 0.91 -11.59
N LEU A 154 -10.77 1.96 -10.90
CA LEU A 154 -11.46 2.53 -9.73
C LEU A 154 -12.22 3.82 -10.03
N SER A 155 -12.10 4.40 -11.23
CA SER A 155 -12.80 5.64 -11.59
C SER A 155 -14.31 5.44 -11.61
N ALA A 156 -15.02 6.22 -10.80
CA ALA A 156 -16.47 6.33 -10.80
C ALA A 156 -16.89 7.70 -10.25
N GLU A 157 -18.18 8.02 -10.36
CA GLU A 157 -18.74 9.21 -9.71
C GLU A 157 -18.49 9.15 -8.18
N GLY A 158 -18.19 10.30 -7.57
CA GLY A 158 -17.85 10.38 -6.15
C GLY A 158 -16.46 9.86 -5.77
N ARG A 159 -15.65 9.39 -6.74
CA ARG A 159 -14.30 8.85 -6.47
C ARG A 159 -13.19 9.77 -6.99
N VAL A 160 -12.20 10.03 -6.14
CA VAL A 160 -10.94 10.71 -6.48
C VAL A 160 -9.81 9.68 -6.37
N ILE A 161 -9.21 9.30 -7.50
CA ILE A 161 -8.15 8.29 -7.55
C ILE A 161 -6.81 8.97 -7.83
N MET A 162 -5.85 8.80 -6.92
CA MET A 162 -4.49 9.30 -7.05
C MET A 162 -3.53 8.12 -7.14
N THR A 163 -2.63 8.13 -8.12
CA THR A 163 -1.63 7.08 -8.31
C THR A 163 -0.23 7.67 -8.42
N ALA A 164 0.78 6.94 -7.92
CA ALA A 164 2.16 7.37 -8.01
C ALA A 164 2.81 7.10 -9.38
N THR A 165 2.24 6.19 -10.18
CA THR A 165 2.74 5.89 -11.52
C THR A 165 1.68 6.12 -12.58
N LYS A 166 2.10 6.45 -13.81
CA LYS A 166 1.21 6.63 -14.97
C LYS A 166 0.76 5.29 -15.56
N THR A 167 1.57 4.23 -15.45
CA THR A 167 1.31 2.93 -16.05
C THR A 167 1.73 1.77 -15.14
N GLY A 168 1.25 0.55 -15.44
CA GLY A 168 1.64 -0.67 -14.74
C GLY A 168 3.08 -1.11 -15.00
N ARG A 169 3.71 -0.64 -16.08
CA ARG A 169 5.09 -1.00 -16.44
C ARG A 169 6.16 -0.14 -15.74
N GLN A 170 5.75 0.67 -14.76
CA GLN A 170 6.65 1.50 -13.98
C GLN A 170 6.94 0.84 -12.63
N TRP A 171 8.11 0.20 -12.57
CA TRP A 171 8.61 -0.58 -11.44
C TRP A 171 9.35 0.24 -10.39
N ASN A 172 9.60 1.54 -10.66
CA ASN A 172 10.23 2.42 -9.69
C ASN A 172 9.28 2.58 -8.50
N ALA A 173 9.78 2.33 -7.29
CA ALA A 173 9.02 2.66 -6.10
C ALA A 173 8.86 4.19 -6.00
N ALA A 174 7.68 4.62 -5.58
CA ALA A 174 7.39 6.04 -5.45
C ALA A 174 8.16 6.65 -4.26
N VAL A 175 8.59 7.91 -4.40
CA VAL A 175 9.16 8.70 -3.30
C VAL A 175 8.02 9.47 -2.66
N LEU A 176 7.72 9.18 -1.39
CA LEU A 176 6.46 9.59 -0.76
C LEU A 176 6.61 10.53 0.43
N GLY A 177 7.85 10.91 0.78
CA GLY A 177 8.11 11.93 1.80
C GLY A 177 7.28 13.19 1.56
N TYR A 178 7.28 13.69 0.32
CA TYR A 178 6.53 14.89 -0.06
C TYR A 178 5.00 14.78 0.11
N PHE A 179 4.41 13.59 -0.03
CA PHE A 179 2.96 13.43 0.14
C PHE A 179 2.57 13.58 1.61
N VAL A 180 3.33 12.97 2.53
CA VAL A 180 3.10 13.09 3.97
C VAL A 180 3.49 14.50 4.45
N GLU A 181 4.61 15.03 3.96
CA GLU A 181 5.09 16.40 4.24
C GLU A 181 4.04 17.46 3.86
N ALA A 182 3.30 17.25 2.77
CA ALA A 182 2.22 18.16 2.39
C ALA A 182 1.10 18.25 3.45
N PHE A 183 0.89 17.21 4.26
CA PHE A 183 -0.06 17.22 5.36
C PHE A 183 0.55 17.74 6.68
N THR A 184 1.85 17.50 6.92
CA THR A 184 2.55 18.00 8.13
C THR A 184 2.89 19.49 8.03
N GLY A 185 3.14 20.01 6.82
CA GLY A 185 3.53 21.40 6.57
C GLY A 185 5.04 21.68 6.70
N GLU A 186 5.88 20.65 6.79
CA GLU A 186 7.34 20.79 6.84
C GLU A 186 7.98 20.31 5.52
N GLU A 187 8.59 21.20 4.75
CA GLU A 187 9.42 20.83 3.59
C GLU A 187 10.80 20.34 4.05
N ARG A 188 11.17 19.10 3.76
CA ARG A 188 12.58 18.66 3.90
C ARG A 188 13.06 17.81 2.72
N LEU A 189 13.83 18.45 1.84
CA LEU A 189 14.44 17.82 0.66
C LEU A 189 15.50 16.76 1.04
N THR A 190 15.22 15.48 0.83
CA THR A 190 16.27 14.47 0.62
C THR A 190 15.90 13.41 -0.43
N LYS A 191 16.83 13.17 -1.37
CA LYS A 191 16.77 12.12 -2.39
C LYS A 191 16.95 10.75 -1.75
N ILE A 192 16.01 9.81 -1.94
CA ILE A 192 16.18 8.41 -1.52
C ILE A 192 15.62 7.45 -2.59
N LYS A 193 16.39 6.38 -2.88
CA LYS A 193 16.03 5.25 -3.75
C LYS A 193 15.18 4.25 -2.95
N THR A 194 14.10 3.73 -3.53
CA THR A 194 13.06 2.98 -2.79
C THR A 194 12.86 1.54 -3.29
N SER A 195 12.72 0.60 -2.34
CA SER A 195 12.01 -0.70 -2.44
C SER A 195 11.77 -1.31 -1.02
N GLY A 196 10.52 -1.43 -0.55
CA GLY A 196 10.07 -2.20 0.63
C GLY A 196 8.52 -2.41 0.76
N PHE A 197 8.12 -3.18 1.77
CA PHE A 197 6.80 -3.80 2.04
C PHE A 197 5.60 -2.88 2.37
N PRO A 198 4.33 -3.37 2.31
CA PRO A 198 3.10 -2.56 2.27
C PRO A 198 2.36 -2.29 3.60
N CYS A 199 1.79 -1.10 3.72
CA CYS A 199 0.91 -0.55 4.76
C CYS A 199 -0.34 0.08 4.12
N LEU A 200 -1.54 -0.20 4.60
CA LEU A 200 -2.79 0.44 4.12
C LEU A 200 -3.45 1.21 5.26
N LYS A 201 -3.85 2.44 4.97
CA LYS A 201 -4.55 3.33 5.88
C LYS A 201 -5.95 3.63 5.35
N LEU A 202 -6.94 3.59 6.23
CA LEU A 202 -8.30 4.05 5.95
C LEU A 202 -8.69 5.11 6.98
N LEU A 203 -9.24 6.20 6.48
CA LEU A 203 -9.68 7.37 7.20
C LEU A 203 -11.14 7.62 6.86
N ARG A 204 -11.98 7.81 7.87
CA ARG A 204 -13.33 8.32 7.72
C ARG A 204 -13.36 9.76 8.21
N MET A 205 -13.93 10.65 7.41
CA MET A 205 -14.14 12.05 7.76
C MET A 205 -15.64 12.33 7.82
N PRO A 206 -16.19 12.64 9.01
CA PRO A 206 -17.57 13.13 9.10
C PRO A 206 -17.67 14.52 8.47
N VAL A 207 -18.84 14.85 7.93
CA VAL A 207 -19.19 16.21 7.48
C VAL A 207 -19.60 17.06 8.69
#